data_AF-A0A1X1MR24-F1
#
_entry.id   AF-A0A1X1MR24-F1
#
_cell.length_a   1.000
_cell.length_b   1.000
_cell.length_c   1.000
_cell.angle_alpha   90.00
_cell.angle_beta   90.00
_cell.angle_gamma   90.00
#
_symmetry.space_group_name_H-M   'P 1'
#
loop_
_entity.id
_entity.type
_entity.pdbx_description
1 polymer ?
#
loop_
_entity_poly.entity_id
_entity_poly.type
_entity_poly.pdbx_seq_one_letter_code
_entity_poly.pdbx_strand_id
1 'polypeptide(L)'
;MDSWHDKVEILEDLDHKIEHVLSESETQQSDLIPLINKRERLLQKVTTILRQLPQLYQSTAWEQALARTKGIVEKMESQTAILRLQTQKVQHGNQSLKQYQRFR
;
A
#
# COMPACT_ATOMS: atom_id res chain seq x y z
N MET A 1 -23.19 -19.27 -2.93
CA MET A 1 -21.78 -19.26 -3.39
C MET A 1 -21.31 -17.84 -3.72
N ASP A 2 -22.16 -16.83 -3.50
CA ASP A 2 -21.97 -15.44 -3.93
C ASP A 2 -20.97 -14.66 -3.05
N SER A 3 -20.90 -14.99 -1.76
CA SER A 3 -20.06 -14.27 -0.78
C SER A 3 -18.53 -14.29 -1.03
N TRP A 4 -17.99 -15.25 -1.79
CA TRP A 4 -16.56 -15.30 -2.12
C TRP A 4 -16.23 -14.38 -3.30
N HIS A 5 -16.94 -14.55 -4.42
CA HIS A 5 -16.69 -13.80 -5.65
C HIS A 5 -16.84 -12.30 -5.41
N ASP A 6 -17.94 -11.89 -4.77
CA ASP A 6 -18.18 -10.49 -4.41
C ASP A 6 -17.03 -9.89 -3.59
N LYS A 7 -16.47 -10.66 -2.64
CA LYS A 7 -15.40 -10.15 -1.77
C LYS A 7 -14.07 -10.06 -2.48
N VAL A 8 -13.77 -10.98 -3.40
CA VAL A 8 -12.52 -10.93 -4.15
C VAL A 8 -12.57 -9.84 -5.23
N GLU A 9 -13.74 -9.58 -5.81
CA GLU A 9 -13.96 -8.45 -6.72
C GLU A 9 -13.79 -7.12 -5.99
N ILE A 10 -14.42 -6.94 -4.82
CA ILE A 10 -14.22 -5.72 -4.02
C ILE A 10 -12.75 -5.58 -3.58
N LEU A 11 -12.06 -6.69 -3.32
CA LEU A 11 -10.64 -6.69 -2.96
C LEU A 11 -9.78 -6.22 -4.13
N GLU A 12 -10.07 -6.71 -5.34
CA GLU A 12 -9.42 -6.29 -6.57
C GLU A 12 -9.63 -4.80 -6.87
N ASP A 13 -10.85 -4.30 -6.72
CA ASP A 13 -11.16 -2.88 -6.86
C ASP A 13 -10.37 -2.01 -5.87
N LEU A 14 -10.25 -2.47 -4.62
CA LEU A 14 -9.46 -1.78 -3.60
C LEU A 14 -7.97 -1.84 -3.92
N ASP A 15 -7.47 -2.98 -4.40
CA ASP A 15 -6.08 -3.13 -4.83
C ASP A 15 -5.77 -2.13 -5.96
N HIS A 16 -6.60 -2.05 -6.99
CA HIS A 16 -6.42 -1.11 -8.09
C HIS A 16 -6.48 0.36 -7.66
N LYS A 17 -7.40 0.71 -6.75
CA LYS A 17 -7.45 2.08 -6.20
C LYS A 17 -6.20 2.42 -5.41
N ILE A 18 -5.68 1.48 -4.62
CA ILE A 18 -4.42 1.65 -3.88
C ILE A 18 -3.26 1.83 -4.85
N GLU A 19 -3.17 0.99 -5.88
CA GLU A 19 -2.13 1.11 -6.89
C GLU A 19 -2.17 2.44 -7.64
N HIS A 20 -3.37 2.93 -7.95
CA HIS A 20 -3.56 4.24 -8.58
C HIS A 20 -3.04 5.36 -7.68
N VAL A 21 -3.47 5.41 -6.41
CA VAL A 21 -2.99 6.42 -5.45
C VAL A 21 -1.48 6.33 -5.22
N LEU A 22 -0.91 5.12 -5.21
CA LEU A 22 0.53 4.92 -5.14
C LEU A 22 1.27 5.37 -6.40
N SER A 23 0.60 5.44 -7.56
CA SER A 23 1.21 5.96 -8.80
C SER A 23 1.14 7.48 -8.92
N GLU A 24 0.29 8.12 -8.12
CA GLU A 24 0.11 9.57 -8.08
C GLU A 24 1.19 10.28 -7.25
N SER A 25 1.26 11.60 -7.37
CA SER A 25 2.22 12.41 -6.63
C SER A 25 1.99 12.31 -5.12
N GLU A 26 3.06 12.48 -4.35
CA GLU A 26 3.07 12.34 -2.89
C GLU A 26 2.02 13.22 -2.18
N THR A 27 1.71 14.39 -2.76
CA THR A 27 0.68 15.31 -2.30
C THR A 27 -0.77 14.79 -2.40
N GLN A 28 -1.01 13.72 -3.16
CA GLN A 28 -2.34 13.13 -3.40
C GLN A 28 -2.59 11.87 -2.55
N GLN A 29 -1.63 11.47 -1.71
CA GLN A 29 -1.69 10.20 -0.95
C GLN A 29 -2.48 10.25 0.37
N SER A 30 -3.19 11.35 0.67
CA SER A 30 -4.04 11.45 1.88
C SER A 30 -5.08 10.34 1.96
N ASP A 31 -5.50 9.82 0.81
CA ASP A 31 -6.56 8.83 0.69
C ASP A 31 -6.04 7.39 0.79
N LEU A 32 -4.72 7.20 0.86
CA LEU A 32 -4.09 5.88 0.87
C LEU A 32 -4.38 5.12 2.17
N ILE A 33 -4.24 5.76 3.34
CA ILE A 33 -4.47 5.13 4.64
C ILE A 33 -5.92 4.61 4.80
N PRO A 34 -6.97 5.39 4.47
CA PRO A 34 -8.34 4.89 4.45
C PRO A 34 -8.55 3.67 3.55
N LEU A 35 -7.90 3.63 2.37
CA LEU A 35 -8.01 2.51 1.43
C LEU A 35 -7.33 1.24 1.98
N ILE A 36 -6.13 1.36 2.54
CA ILE A 36 -5.42 0.23 3.19
C ILE A 36 -6.27 -0.34 4.33
N ASN A 37 -6.84 0.52 5.18
CA ASN A 37 -7.68 0.09 6.29
C ASN A 37 -8.94 -0.66 5.82
N LYS A 38 -9.57 -0.18 4.74
CA LYS A 38 -10.72 -0.88 4.12
C LYS A 38 -10.31 -2.23 3.58
N ARG A 39 -9.17 -2.30 2.89
CA ARG A 39 -8.59 -3.53 2.34
C ARG A 39 -8.29 -4.55 3.45
N GLU A 40 -7.68 -4.14 4.54
CA GLU A 40 -7.37 -5.04 5.67
C GLU A 40 -8.63 -5.65 6.30
N ARG A 41 -9.66 -4.82 6.54
CA ARG A 41 -10.96 -5.31 7.04
C ARG A 41 -11.61 -6.31 6.09
N LEU A 42 -11.48 -6.12 4.78
CA LEU A 42 -11.99 -7.05 3.78
C LEU A 42 -11.18 -8.35 3.78
N LEU A 43 -9.84 -8.27 3.86
CA LEU A 43 -8.98 -9.44 3.95
C LEU A 43 -9.26 -10.31 5.17
N GLN A 44 -9.64 -9.73 6.31
CA GLN A 44 -10.09 -10.50 7.48
C GLN A 44 -11.34 -11.34 7.16
N LYS A 45 -12.28 -10.79 6.38
CA LYS A 45 -13.48 -11.52 5.92
C LYS A 45 -13.12 -12.60 4.90
N VAL A 46 -12.28 -12.28 3.92
CA VAL A 46 -11.77 -13.24 2.91
C VAL A 46 -11.05 -14.40 3.60
N THR A 47 -10.18 -14.12 4.57
CA THR A 47 -9.44 -15.14 5.34
C THR A 47 -10.38 -16.04 6.13
N THR A 48 -11.45 -15.48 6.71
CA THR A 48 -12.48 -16.29 7.39
C THR A 48 -13.14 -17.27 6.42
N ILE A 49 -13.44 -16.84 5.19
CA ILE A 49 -14.01 -17.72 4.14
C ILE A 49 -13.00 -18.80 3.73
N LEU A 50 -11.74 -18.44 3.51
CA LEU A 50 -10.69 -19.39 3.15
C LEU A 50 -10.50 -20.49 4.20
N ARG A 51 -10.63 -20.16 5.49
CA ARG A 51 -10.59 -21.16 6.57
C ARG A 51 -11.78 -22.12 6.54
N GLN A 52 -12.95 -21.65 6.11
CA GLN A 52 -14.15 -22.47 5.99
C GLN A 52 -14.16 -23.31 4.70
N LEU A 53 -13.49 -22.82 3.65
CA LEU A 53 -13.44 -23.44 2.32
C LEU A 53 -11.99 -23.49 1.81
N PRO A 54 -11.14 -24.39 2.34
CA PRO A 54 -9.71 -24.44 2.04
C PRO A 54 -9.39 -24.65 0.55
N GLN A 55 -10.29 -25.23 -0.24
CA GLN A 55 -10.12 -25.38 -1.69
C GLN A 55 -9.92 -24.03 -2.41
N LEU A 56 -10.40 -22.92 -1.83
CA LEU A 56 -10.27 -21.59 -2.41
C LEU A 56 -8.84 -21.04 -2.32
N TYR A 57 -7.96 -21.61 -1.49
CA TYR A 57 -6.53 -21.26 -1.48
C TYR A 57 -5.84 -21.57 -2.82
N GLN A 58 -6.38 -22.48 -3.61
CA GLN A 58 -5.85 -22.84 -4.94
C GLN A 58 -6.58 -22.11 -6.07
N SER A 59 -7.50 -21.20 -5.75
CA SER A 59 -8.22 -20.44 -6.77
C SER A 59 -7.30 -19.42 -7.42
N THR A 60 -7.45 -19.25 -8.73
CA THR A 60 -6.75 -18.21 -9.49
C THR A 60 -6.99 -16.81 -8.91
N ALA A 61 -8.21 -16.55 -8.44
CA ALA A 61 -8.58 -15.27 -7.84
C ALA A 61 -7.78 -14.97 -6.56
N TRP A 62 -7.51 -15.99 -5.73
CA TRP A 62 -6.68 -15.83 -4.54
C TRP A 62 -5.19 -15.65 -4.89
N GLU A 63 -4.68 -16.41 -5.87
CA GLU A 63 -3.31 -16.25 -6.35
C GLU A 63 -3.05 -14.84 -6.91
N GLN A 64 -3.99 -14.32 -7.70
CA GLN A 64 -3.94 -12.95 -8.21
C GLN A 64 -3.98 -11.90 -7.09
N ALA A 65 -4.82 -12.09 -6.07
CA ALA A 65 -4.86 -11.20 -4.91
C ALA A 65 -3.52 -11.19 -4.15
N LEU A 66 -2.84 -12.34 -4.03
CA LEU A 66 -1.49 -12.41 -3.46
C LEU A 66 -0.47 -11.67 -4.31
N ALA A 67 -0.51 -11.84 -5.63
CA ALA A 67 0.39 -11.14 -6.55
C ALA A 67 0.21 -9.61 -6.46
N ARG A 68 -1.03 -9.12 -6.48
CA ARG A 68 -1.33 -7.68 -6.27
C ARG A 68 -0.85 -7.18 -4.90
N THR A 69 -1.05 -7.97 -3.84
CA THR A 69 -0.56 -7.62 -2.50
C THR A 69 0.96 -7.39 -2.50
N LYS A 70 1.73 -8.28 -3.13
CA LYS A 70 3.20 -8.13 -3.22
C LYS A 70 3.58 -6.86 -3.97
N GLY A 71 2.97 -6.61 -5.13
CA GLY A 71 3.24 -5.40 -5.91
C GLY A 71 2.90 -4.10 -5.17
N ILE A 72 1.81 -4.07 -4.40
CA ILE A 72 1.45 -2.93 -3.55
C ILE A 72 2.52 -2.68 -2.48
N VAL A 73 2.99 -3.73 -1.79
CA VAL A 73 4.03 -3.62 -0.75
C VAL A 73 5.34 -3.09 -1.35
N GLU A 74 5.79 -3.65 -2.47
CA GLU A 74 7.01 -3.21 -3.16
C GLU A 74 6.95 -1.72 -3.56
N LYS A 75 5.79 -1.26 -4.07
CA LYS A 75 5.57 0.16 -4.38
C LYS A 75 5.66 1.06 -3.14
N MET A 76 5.00 0.67 -2.05
CA MET A 76 5.05 1.42 -0.78
C MET A 76 6.47 1.50 -0.20
N GLU A 77 7.22 0.41 -0.26
CA GLU A 77 8.61 0.36 0.20
C GLU A 77 9.51 1.29 -0.63
N SER A 78 9.35 1.25 -1.96
CA SER A 78 10.07 2.14 -2.88
C SER A 78 9.81 3.62 -2.60
N GLN A 79 8.54 4.00 -2.42
CA GLN A 79 8.18 5.39 -2.07
C GLN A 79 8.75 5.80 -0.70
N THR A 80 8.67 4.90 0.29
CA THR A 80 9.27 5.13 1.61
C THR A 80 10.78 5.37 1.51
N ALA A 81 11.48 4.65 0.64
CA ALA A 81 12.90 4.85 0.41
C ALA A 81 13.20 6.23 -0.21
N ILE A 82 12.40 6.67 -1.19
CA ILE A 82 12.52 8.01 -1.81
C ILE A 82 12.32 9.11 -0.76
N LEU A 83 11.27 9.00 0.06
CA LEU A 83 10.98 9.94 1.16
C LEU A 83 12.13 10.05 2.16
N ARG A 84 12.75 8.92 2.52
CA ARG A 84 13.92 8.92 3.41
C ARG A 84 15.09 9.69 2.81
N LEU A 85 15.37 9.49 1.52
CA LEU A 85 16.43 10.21 0.82
C LEU A 85 16.16 11.73 0.77
N GLN A 86 14.92 12.13 0.51
CA GLN A 86 14.53 13.54 0.52
C GLN A 86 14.71 14.16 1.92
N THR A 87 14.30 13.44 2.97
CA THR A 87 14.48 13.87 4.36
C THR A 87 15.96 14.08 4.70
N GLN A 88 16.83 13.15 4.28
CA GLN A 88 18.28 13.29 4.47
C GLN A 88 18.83 14.53 3.76
N LYS A 89 18.40 14.82 2.53
CA LYS A 89 18.80 16.05 1.79
C LYS A 89 18.44 17.32 2.56
N VAL A 90 17.22 17.39 3.09
CA VAL A 90 16.76 18.53 3.90
C VAL A 90 17.59 18.67 5.18
N GLN A 91 17.89 17.56 5.86
CA GLN A 91 18.73 17.57 7.06
C GLN A 91 20.15 18.09 6.77
N HIS A 92 20.76 17.66 5.67
CA HIS A 92 22.07 18.17 5.23
C HIS A 92 22.02 19.67 4.92
N GLY A 93 21.01 20.14 4.19
CA GLY A 93 20.84 21.57 3.92
C GLY A 93 20.71 22.40 5.20
N ASN A 94 19.96 21.91 6.19
CA ASN A 94 19.83 22.55 7.50
C ASN A 94 21.15 22.57 8.28
N GLN A 95 21.98 21.52 8.18
CA GLN A 95 23.31 21.50 8.77
C GLN A 95 24.22 22.56 8.13
N SER A 96 24.23 22.65 6.80
CA SER A 96 24.99 23.68 6.07
C SER A 96 24.56 25.08 6.46
N LEU A 97 23.25 25.34 6.54
CA LEU A 97 22.72 26.64 6.98
C LEU A 97 23.20 27.02 8.39
N LYS A 98 23.16 26.06 9.33
CA LYS A 98 23.68 26.26 10.69
C LYS A 98 25.17 26.59 10.71
N GLN A 99 25.97 26.07 9.77
CA GLN A 99 27.38 26.41 9.67
C GLN A 99 27.58 27.85 9.20
N TYR A 100 26.85 28.29 8.17
CA TYR A 100 26.93 29.68 7.70
C TYR A 100 26.52 30.70 8.78
N GLN A 101 25.50 30.36 9.58
CA GLN A 101 25.06 31.20 10.70
C GLN A 101 26.13 31.42 11.77
N ARG A 102 27.18 30.61 11.85
CA ARG A 102 28.28 30.80 12.82
C ARG A 102 29.26 31.91 12.43
N PHE A 103 29.21 32.36 11.18
CA PHE A 103 30.07 33.41 10.63
C PHE A 103 29.33 34.73 10.42
N ARG A 104 28.12 34.86 10.99
CA ARG A 104 27.27 36.03 10.93
C ARG A 104 27.04 36.56 12.33
#